data_AF-A0A7K2ZB61-F1
#
_entry.id   AF-A0A7K2ZB61-F1
#
_cell.length_a   1.000
_cell.length_b   1.000
_cell.length_c   1.000
_cell.angle_alpha   90.00
_cell.angle_beta   90.00
_cell.angle_gamma   90.00
#
_symmetry.space_group_name_H-M   'P 1'
#
loop_
_entity.id
_entity.type
_entity.pdbx_description
1 polymer ?
#
loop_
_entity_poly.entity_id
_entity_poly.type
_entity_poly.pdbx_seq_one_letter_code
_entity_poly.pdbx_strand_id
1 'polypeptide(L)'
;LENAPVPPDPPARSAEPGSQSSLFEPPSGPEVPFEGLLRVYADQVRRHDTAEHPDRMRLLTASESAGMLVAAEMHRAGLPWRADVHREVLHGLLGERYAGGGEPRRLAELADEVSAAFGRRVRPDLPADVVKAFSQAGISVKSTRRWELAELDHPAVEPLIAYKKLYRIWTAHGWSWLQDWVREGRFRPEYQPGGTVSGRWTTNGGGALQIPKVIRQAVVADEGWRLVVADADQMEPRVLAAISRDRGLMEVAGHDGDLYKALSDRAFHGDREHAKLALLGAVYGQTSGDGLKNLAALRRRFPLAVAYVDDAARAGEEGRTVRTWLGRTSPPVALAGQDEEAGIPQEGGEAVSDGGLARARGRFTRNFVVQGSAADWALLLLAGLRRALHEQGLRAELVFFQHDEVIVHCPAEETDAVTEAIRAAGELAGRIAFGETPVRFPFTTAVVERYSDAK
;
A
#
# COMPACT_ATOMS: atom_id res chain seq x y z
N LEU A 1 -24.71 22.16 -9.24
CA LEU A 1 -25.66 23.05 -9.98
C LEU A 1 -27.08 23.00 -9.42
N GLU A 2 -27.67 21.81 -9.17
CA GLU A 2 -29.04 21.71 -8.61
C GLU A 2 -29.08 21.25 -7.14
N ASN A 3 -27.93 21.04 -6.48
CA ASN A 3 -27.82 20.43 -5.14
C ASN A 3 -28.56 19.09 -5.00
N ALA A 4 -28.73 18.37 -6.13
CA ALA A 4 -29.21 17.00 -6.11
C ALA A 4 -28.20 16.10 -5.36
N PRO A 5 -28.67 15.05 -4.68
CA PRO A 5 -27.78 14.08 -4.05
C PRO A 5 -26.83 13.47 -5.08
N VAL A 6 -25.56 13.29 -4.71
CA VAL A 6 -24.61 12.52 -5.52
C VAL A 6 -25.20 11.11 -5.68
N PRO A 7 -25.40 10.62 -6.91
CA PRO A 7 -25.90 9.27 -7.08
C PRO A 7 -24.93 8.27 -6.44
N PRO A 8 -25.42 7.18 -5.83
CA PRO A 8 -24.52 6.19 -5.26
C PRO A 8 -23.60 5.64 -6.36
N ASP A 9 -22.33 5.44 -6.02
CA ASP A 9 -21.41 4.73 -6.90
C ASP A 9 -22.00 3.35 -7.22
N PRO A 10 -21.78 2.81 -8.43
CA PRO A 10 -22.15 1.44 -8.73
C PRO A 10 -21.57 0.50 -7.67
N PRO A 11 -22.32 -0.51 -7.22
CA PRO A 11 -21.77 -1.46 -6.25
C PRO A 11 -20.49 -2.06 -6.82
N ALA A 12 -19.42 -2.04 -6.01
CA ALA A 12 -18.18 -2.71 -6.37
C ALA A 12 -18.50 -4.17 -6.72
N ARG A 13 -17.99 -4.66 -7.85
CA ARG A 13 -18.19 -6.06 -8.24
C ARG A 13 -17.72 -6.96 -7.11
N SER A 14 -18.57 -7.92 -6.70
CA SER A 14 -18.20 -8.83 -5.63
C SER A 14 -16.98 -9.65 -6.03
N ALA A 15 -15.96 -9.63 -5.18
CA ALA A 15 -14.84 -10.56 -5.26
C ALA A 15 -15.22 -11.95 -4.67
N GLU A 16 -16.50 -12.34 -4.75
CA GLU A 16 -16.92 -13.63 -4.20
C GLU A 16 -16.43 -14.78 -5.10
N PRO A 17 -15.75 -15.79 -4.52
CA PRO A 17 -15.30 -16.94 -5.30
C PRO A 17 -16.47 -17.65 -5.97
N GLY A 18 -16.47 -17.68 -7.31
CA GLY A 18 -17.56 -18.25 -8.10
C GLY A 18 -18.74 -17.31 -8.37
N SER A 19 -18.73 -16.06 -7.90
CA SER A 19 -19.66 -15.04 -8.37
C SER A 19 -19.22 -14.58 -9.75
N GLN A 20 -19.56 -15.34 -10.79
CA GLN A 20 -19.64 -14.74 -12.11
C GLN A 20 -20.77 -13.70 -12.05
N SER A 21 -20.42 -12.42 -11.97
CA SER A 21 -21.36 -11.38 -12.42
C SER A 21 -21.82 -11.79 -13.82
N SER A 22 -23.13 -11.81 -14.04
CA SER A 22 -23.72 -12.20 -15.31
C SER A 22 -23.00 -11.45 -16.44
N LEU A 23 -22.51 -12.19 -17.44
CA LEU A 23 -21.82 -11.64 -18.62
C LEU A 23 -22.68 -10.60 -19.38
N PHE A 24 -23.96 -10.50 -19.03
CA PHE A 24 -25.00 -9.68 -19.64
C PHE A 24 -25.66 -8.68 -18.69
N GLU A 25 -25.16 -8.46 -17.47
CA GLU A 25 -25.69 -7.39 -16.62
C GLU A 25 -25.10 -6.04 -17.07
N PRO A 26 -25.90 -5.14 -17.70
CA PRO A 26 -25.45 -3.79 -17.95
C PRO A 26 -25.17 -3.11 -16.60
N PRO A 27 -24.16 -2.23 -16.50
CA PRO A 27 -23.91 -1.49 -15.28
C PRO A 27 -25.18 -0.75 -14.86
N SER A 28 -25.76 -1.13 -13.73
CA SER A 28 -26.90 -0.43 -13.13
C SER A 28 -26.39 0.80 -12.37
N GLY A 29 -25.76 1.71 -13.11
CA GLY A 29 -25.48 3.06 -12.65
C GLY A 29 -26.62 3.99 -13.09
N PRO A 30 -26.87 5.09 -12.39
CA PRO A 30 -27.74 6.13 -12.91
C PRO A 30 -27.13 6.66 -14.21
N GLU A 31 -27.84 6.51 -15.33
CA GLU A 31 -27.44 7.11 -16.60
C GLU A 31 -27.51 8.64 -16.45
N VAL A 32 -26.36 9.26 -16.15
CA VAL A 32 -26.24 10.72 -16.24
C VAL A 32 -26.16 11.06 -17.73
N PRO A 33 -27.12 11.82 -18.30
CA PRO A 33 -27.07 12.21 -19.70
C PRO A 33 -25.77 12.96 -20.01
N PHE A 34 -25.28 12.90 -21.25
CA PHE A 34 -24.04 13.57 -21.66
C PHE A 34 -24.02 15.07 -21.28
N GLU A 35 -25.12 15.78 -21.47
CA GLU A 35 -25.28 17.17 -21.04
C GLU A 35 -25.17 17.36 -19.52
N GLY A 36 -25.65 16.38 -18.75
CA GLY A 36 -25.46 16.31 -17.30
C GLY A 36 -23.99 16.15 -16.91
N LEU A 37 -23.25 15.29 -17.62
CA LEU A 37 -21.81 15.11 -17.42
C LEU A 37 -21.03 16.39 -17.73
N LEU A 38 -21.32 17.07 -18.85
CA LEU A 38 -20.72 18.35 -19.20
C LEU A 38 -20.98 19.42 -18.14
N ARG A 39 -22.21 19.48 -17.61
CA ARG A 39 -22.57 20.39 -16.52
C ARG A 39 -21.81 20.10 -15.23
N VAL A 40 -21.67 18.82 -14.85
CA VAL A 40 -20.91 18.40 -13.66
C VAL A 40 -19.43 18.75 -13.83
N TYR A 41 -18.85 18.44 -14.99
CA TYR A 41 -17.48 18.80 -15.31
C TYR A 41 -17.24 20.31 -15.27
N ALA A 42 -18.13 21.11 -15.87
CA ALA A 42 -18.04 22.56 -15.81
C ALA A 42 -18.14 23.11 -14.36
N ASP A 43 -18.97 22.48 -13.51
CA ASP A 43 -19.05 22.82 -12.08
C ASP A 43 -17.78 22.46 -11.33
N GLN A 44 -17.21 21.29 -11.61
CA GLN A 44 -15.93 20.85 -11.06
C GLN A 44 -14.81 21.84 -11.42
N VAL A 45 -14.70 22.24 -12.68
CA VAL A 45 -13.71 23.24 -13.13
C VAL A 45 -13.89 24.58 -12.40
N ARG A 46 -15.13 25.09 -12.27
CA ARG A 46 -15.39 26.32 -11.49
C ARG A 46 -14.99 26.18 -10.03
N ARG A 47 -15.22 25.03 -9.40
CA ARG A 47 -14.81 24.78 -8.00
C ARG A 47 -13.28 24.73 -7.86
N HIS A 48 -12.58 24.17 -8.85
CA HIS A 48 -11.11 24.18 -8.86
C HIS A 48 -10.56 25.62 -8.83
N ASP A 49 -11.19 26.54 -9.56
CA ASP A 49 -10.78 27.97 -9.59
C ASP A 49 -10.96 28.69 -8.25
N THR A 50 -11.83 28.16 -7.39
CA THR A 50 -12.05 28.68 -6.03
C THR A 50 -11.20 27.99 -4.96
N ALA A 51 -10.41 26.97 -5.32
CA ALA A 51 -9.52 26.30 -4.40
C ALA A 51 -8.38 27.24 -3.96
N GLU A 52 -7.80 26.98 -2.78
CA GLU A 52 -6.66 27.73 -2.26
C GLU A 52 -5.46 27.74 -3.24
N HIS A 53 -5.29 26.63 -3.97
CA HIS A 53 -4.30 26.47 -5.03
C HIS A 53 -4.96 25.86 -6.27
N PRO A 54 -5.55 26.69 -7.17
CA PRO A 54 -6.32 26.19 -8.31
C PRO A 54 -5.53 25.26 -9.23
N ASP A 55 -4.28 25.61 -9.55
CA ASP A 55 -3.43 24.80 -10.44
C ASP A 55 -3.13 23.42 -9.85
N ARG A 56 -2.93 23.34 -8.53
CA ARG A 56 -2.68 22.07 -7.84
C ARG A 56 -3.91 21.18 -7.81
N MET A 57 -5.09 21.78 -7.62
CA MET A 57 -6.36 21.03 -7.66
C MET A 57 -6.67 20.51 -9.07
N ARG A 58 -6.42 21.32 -10.11
CA ARG A 58 -6.51 20.88 -11.51
C ARG A 58 -5.55 19.72 -11.78
N LEU A 59 -4.32 19.82 -11.28
CA LEU A 59 -3.32 18.76 -11.41
C LEU A 59 -3.75 17.47 -10.69
N LEU A 60 -4.25 17.58 -9.45
CA LEU A 60 -4.77 16.44 -8.68
C LEU A 60 -5.86 15.70 -9.45
N THR A 61 -6.89 16.40 -9.90
CA THR A 61 -8.03 15.80 -10.60
C THR A 61 -7.64 15.21 -11.97
N ALA A 62 -6.73 15.86 -12.70
CA ALA A 62 -6.17 15.30 -13.91
C ALA A 62 -5.36 14.02 -13.63
N SER A 63 -4.57 14.00 -12.56
CA SER A 63 -3.77 12.84 -12.16
C SER A 63 -4.64 11.66 -11.70
N GLU A 64 -5.76 11.92 -11.02
CA GLU A 64 -6.75 10.89 -10.66
C GLU A 64 -7.37 10.25 -11.91
N SER A 65 -7.74 11.09 -12.90
CA SER A 65 -8.28 10.61 -14.18
C SER A 65 -7.25 9.76 -14.93
N ALA A 66 -5.99 10.18 -14.92
CA ALA A 66 -4.89 9.40 -15.49
C ALA A 66 -4.68 8.08 -14.72
N GLY A 67 -4.82 8.09 -13.40
CA GLY A 67 -4.77 6.89 -12.56
C GLY A 67 -5.86 5.89 -12.93
N MET A 68 -7.10 6.34 -13.12
CA MET A 68 -8.21 5.49 -13.58
C MET A 68 -7.93 4.85 -14.95
N LEU A 69 -7.34 5.61 -15.88
CA LEU A 69 -6.94 5.08 -17.18
C LEU A 69 -5.83 4.03 -17.06
N VAL A 70 -4.79 4.33 -16.28
CA VAL A 70 -3.67 3.40 -16.00
C VAL A 70 -4.18 2.11 -15.34
N ALA A 71 -5.12 2.20 -14.40
CA ALA A 71 -5.74 1.06 -13.76
C ALA A 71 -6.46 0.14 -14.77
N ALA A 72 -7.24 0.73 -15.68
CA ALA A 72 -7.94 0.00 -16.73
C ALA A 72 -6.96 -0.68 -17.72
N GLU A 73 -5.87 0.00 -18.08
CA GLU A 73 -4.82 -0.55 -18.95
C GLU A 73 -4.05 -1.69 -18.27
N MET A 74 -3.68 -1.54 -16.99
CA MET A 74 -3.06 -2.61 -16.20
C MET A 74 -3.98 -3.82 -16.07
N HIS A 75 -5.28 -3.61 -15.85
CA HIS A 75 -6.25 -4.70 -15.80
C HIS A 75 -6.33 -5.44 -17.14
N ARG A 76 -6.35 -4.71 -18.26
CA ARG A 76 -6.35 -5.29 -19.62
C ARG A 76 -5.08 -6.11 -19.88
N ALA A 77 -3.91 -5.51 -19.66
CA ALA A 77 -2.62 -6.15 -19.89
C ALA A 77 -2.44 -7.38 -18.97
N GLY A 78 -2.66 -7.17 -17.67
CA GLY A 78 -2.48 -8.14 -16.62
C GLY A 78 -1.01 -8.48 -16.36
N LEU A 79 -0.68 -8.84 -15.13
CA LEU A 79 0.67 -9.29 -14.77
C LEU A 79 0.89 -10.72 -15.28
N PRO A 80 1.94 -11.02 -16.07
CA PRO A 80 2.26 -12.38 -16.51
C PRO A 80 2.32 -13.38 -15.35
N TRP A 81 1.58 -14.48 -15.45
CA TRP A 81 1.40 -15.43 -14.37
C TRP A 81 1.35 -16.89 -14.83
N ARG A 82 2.22 -17.72 -14.26
CA ARG A 82 2.30 -19.17 -14.45
C ARG A 82 1.52 -19.91 -13.37
N ALA A 83 0.29 -20.29 -13.71
CA ALA A 83 -0.62 -20.97 -12.80
C ALA A 83 -0.15 -22.37 -12.40
N ASP A 84 0.60 -23.05 -13.28
CA ASP A 84 1.28 -24.30 -13.01
C ASP A 84 2.37 -24.13 -11.94
N VAL A 85 3.27 -23.15 -12.10
CA VAL A 85 4.30 -22.83 -11.08
C VAL A 85 3.66 -22.46 -9.75
N HIS A 86 2.58 -21.68 -9.76
CA HIS A 86 1.84 -21.37 -8.52
C HIS A 86 1.33 -22.66 -7.83
N ARG A 87 0.71 -23.57 -8.57
CA ARG A 87 0.24 -24.85 -8.02
C ARG A 87 1.37 -25.70 -7.46
N GLU A 88 2.52 -25.73 -8.13
CA GLU A 88 3.72 -26.44 -7.66
C GLU A 88 4.24 -25.85 -6.34
N VAL A 89 4.33 -24.52 -6.24
CA VAL A 89 4.73 -23.83 -5.00
C VAL A 89 3.76 -24.16 -3.87
N LEU A 90 2.44 -24.10 -4.12
CA LEU A 90 1.44 -24.45 -3.11
C LEU A 90 1.55 -25.93 -2.70
N HIS A 91 1.75 -26.83 -3.65
CA HIS A 91 1.92 -28.26 -3.35
C HIS A 91 3.18 -28.51 -2.50
N GLY A 92 4.30 -27.87 -2.82
CA GLY A 92 5.53 -27.99 -2.03
C GLY A 92 5.41 -27.40 -0.62
N LEU A 93 4.65 -26.32 -0.44
CA LEU A 93 4.49 -25.66 0.87
C LEU A 93 3.41 -26.28 1.75
N LEU A 94 2.28 -26.67 1.16
CA LEU A 94 1.06 -27.06 1.87
C LEU A 94 0.78 -28.57 1.79
N GLY A 95 1.47 -29.29 0.90
CA GLY A 95 1.27 -30.71 0.66
C GLY A 95 0.06 -31.00 -0.25
N GLU A 96 -0.42 -32.24 -0.17
CA GLU A 96 -1.60 -32.69 -0.90
C GLU A 96 -2.88 -31.98 -0.44
N ARG A 97 -3.76 -31.72 -1.40
CA ARG A 97 -5.13 -31.26 -1.14
C ARG A 97 -6.04 -32.47 -1.01
N TYR A 98 -6.76 -32.58 0.10
CA TYR A 98 -7.79 -33.60 0.26
C TYR A 98 -8.95 -33.36 -0.73
N ALA A 99 -9.41 -34.43 -1.39
CA ALA A 99 -10.57 -34.36 -2.27
C ALA A 99 -11.82 -34.03 -1.45
N GLY A 100 -12.57 -32.98 -1.83
CA GLY A 100 -13.81 -32.55 -1.15
C GLY A 100 -13.70 -31.28 -0.30
N GLY A 101 -12.52 -30.66 -0.20
CA GLY A 101 -12.30 -29.48 0.63
C GLY A 101 -11.79 -29.85 2.03
N GLY A 102 -11.11 -28.91 2.68
CA GLY A 102 -10.43 -29.14 3.95
C GLY A 102 -9.05 -28.51 4.01
N GLU A 103 -8.48 -28.54 5.19
CA GLU A 103 -7.13 -28.03 5.46
C GLU A 103 -6.07 -28.88 4.74
N PRO A 104 -5.11 -28.27 4.02
CA PRO A 104 -4.00 -28.98 3.38
C PRO A 104 -3.23 -29.86 4.37
N ARG A 105 -2.68 -30.97 3.86
CA ARG A 105 -2.00 -31.98 4.69
C ARG A 105 -0.98 -31.38 5.66
N ARG A 106 -0.11 -30.46 5.19
CA ARG A 106 0.95 -29.90 6.04
C ARG A 106 0.39 -29.05 7.19
N LEU A 107 -0.73 -28.37 6.98
CA LEU A 107 -1.37 -27.59 8.02
C LEU A 107 -2.03 -28.48 9.08
N ALA A 108 -2.67 -29.58 8.65
CA ALA A 108 -3.21 -30.58 9.57
C ALA A 108 -2.10 -31.21 10.44
N GLU A 109 -0.98 -31.60 9.85
CA GLU A 109 0.19 -32.13 10.58
C GLU A 109 0.69 -31.13 11.64
N LEU A 110 0.84 -29.85 11.27
CA LEU A 110 1.27 -28.81 12.20
C LEU A 110 0.25 -28.54 13.31
N ALA A 111 -1.05 -28.64 13.03
CA ALA A 111 -2.09 -28.53 14.05
C ALA A 111 -2.06 -29.69 15.05
N ASP A 112 -1.73 -30.90 14.59
CA ASP A 112 -1.51 -32.06 15.45
C ASP A 112 -0.24 -31.91 16.29
N GLU A 113 0.87 -31.42 15.72
CA GLU A 113 2.10 -31.11 16.46
C GLU A 113 1.86 -30.07 17.57
N VAL A 114 1.12 -28.99 17.27
CA VAL A 114 0.72 -27.98 18.27
C VAL A 114 -0.14 -28.61 19.37
N SER A 115 -1.12 -29.42 19.00
CA SER A 115 -2.00 -30.09 19.97
C SER A 115 -1.24 -31.06 20.86
N ALA A 116 -0.32 -31.84 20.29
CA ALA A 116 0.54 -32.76 21.03
C ALA A 116 1.44 -32.03 22.03
N ALA A 117 2.02 -30.89 21.63
CA ALA A 117 2.86 -30.07 22.49
C ALA A 117 2.11 -29.48 23.70
N PHE A 118 0.81 -29.22 23.58
CA PHE A 118 -0.05 -28.81 24.70
C PHE A 118 -0.73 -29.98 25.43
N GLY A 119 -0.56 -31.23 24.96
CA GLY A 119 -1.22 -32.42 25.51
C GLY A 119 -2.75 -32.44 25.32
N ARG A 120 -3.28 -31.62 24.40
CA ARG A 120 -4.72 -31.45 24.17
C ARG A 120 -4.98 -30.84 22.80
N ARG A 121 -6.19 -30.99 22.28
CA ARG A 121 -6.59 -30.35 21.03
C ARG A 121 -6.53 -28.82 21.14
N VAL A 122 -5.80 -28.18 20.24
CA VAL A 122 -5.70 -26.72 20.10
C VAL A 122 -5.90 -26.35 18.63
N ARG A 123 -6.75 -25.36 18.35
CA ARG A 123 -6.97 -24.82 16.99
C ARG A 123 -6.02 -23.65 16.72
N PRO A 124 -4.94 -23.81 15.91
CA PRO A 124 -3.92 -22.79 15.77
C PRO A 124 -4.36 -21.59 14.92
N ASP A 125 -5.42 -21.74 14.12
CA ASP A 125 -6.08 -20.71 13.34
C ASP A 125 -6.86 -19.71 14.21
N LEU A 126 -7.20 -20.07 15.44
CA LEU A 126 -7.96 -19.23 16.36
C LEU A 126 -7.07 -18.60 17.44
N PRO A 127 -6.82 -17.27 17.39
CA PRO A 127 -5.96 -16.60 18.36
C PRO A 127 -6.38 -16.82 19.82
N ALA A 128 -7.69 -16.80 20.09
CA ALA A 128 -8.22 -16.98 21.45
C ALA A 128 -7.93 -18.39 22.01
N ASP A 129 -7.94 -19.42 21.16
CA ASP A 129 -7.67 -20.81 21.60
C ASP A 129 -6.18 -20.98 21.92
N VAL A 130 -5.31 -20.39 21.11
CA VAL A 130 -3.86 -20.34 21.35
C VAL A 130 -3.53 -19.60 22.65
N VAL A 131 -4.09 -18.41 22.88
CA VAL A 131 -3.87 -17.64 24.12
C VAL A 131 -4.32 -18.44 25.34
N LYS A 132 -5.49 -19.09 25.24
CA LYS A 132 -6.01 -19.98 26.29
C LYS A 132 -5.08 -21.18 26.53
N ALA A 133 -4.49 -21.76 25.49
CA ALA A 133 -3.54 -22.86 25.61
C ALA A 133 -2.26 -22.48 26.36
N PHE A 134 -1.64 -21.35 26.00
CA PHE A 134 -0.49 -20.85 26.75
C PHE A 134 -0.85 -20.52 28.20
N SER A 135 -1.98 -19.85 28.43
CA SER A 135 -2.43 -19.50 29.79
C SER A 135 -2.58 -20.74 30.68
N GLN A 136 -3.11 -21.83 30.14
CA GLN A 136 -3.26 -23.09 30.87
C GLN A 136 -1.96 -23.87 31.06
N ALA A 137 -0.98 -23.65 30.18
CA ALA A 137 0.39 -24.10 30.36
C ALA A 137 1.19 -23.20 31.33
N GLY A 138 0.56 -22.21 31.96
CA GLY A 138 1.20 -21.30 32.91
C GLY A 138 1.95 -20.13 32.28
N ILE A 139 1.80 -19.91 30.97
CA ILE A 139 2.49 -18.86 30.22
C ILE A 139 1.48 -17.77 29.84
N SER A 140 1.70 -16.54 30.29
CA SER A 140 0.85 -15.42 29.91
C SER A 140 1.33 -14.81 28.60
N VAL A 141 0.46 -14.80 27.60
CA VAL A 141 0.65 -14.10 26.33
C VAL A 141 -0.51 -13.14 26.11
N LYS A 142 -0.21 -11.92 25.66
CA LYS A 142 -1.16 -10.87 25.29
C LYS A 142 -1.63 -11.04 23.85
N SER A 143 -0.79 -11.57 22.97
CA SER A 143 -1.13 -11.78 21.58
C SER A 143 -0.49 -13.03 21.00
N THR A 144 -0.93 -13.41 19.81
CA THR A 144 -0.32 -14.51 19.03
C THR A 144 0.62 -13.98 17.95
N ARG A 145 1.14 -12.75 18.11
CA ARG A 145 2.09 -12.16 17.14
C ARG A 145 3.41 -12.91 17.18
N ARG A 146 4.06 -13.02 16.02
CA ARG A 146 5.28 -13.84 15.87
C ARG A 146 6.38 -13.47 16.86
N TRP A 147 6.65 -12.18 17.08
CA TRP A 147 7.73 -11.75 17.97
C TRP A 147 7.45 -12.13 19.43
N GLU A 148 6.20 -12.03 19.87
CA GLU A 148 5.82 -12.38 21.24
C GLU A 148 5.90 -13.89 21.45
N LEU A 149 5.45 -14.67 20.47
CA LEU A 149 5.56 -16.13 20.52
C LEU A 149 7.00 -16.62 20.41
N ALA A 150 7.84 -15.96 19.60
CA ALA A 150 9.20 -16.40 19.32
C ALA A 150 10.16 -16.24 20.52
N GLU A 151 9.80 -15.44 21.52
CA GLU A 151 10.56 -15.29 22.76
C GLU A 151 10.24 -16.37 23.80
N LEU A 152 9.22 -17.20 23.55
CA LEU A 152 8.77 -18.23 24.48
C LEU A 152 9.55 -19.53 24.29
N ASP A 153 9.98 -20.10 25.40
CA ASP A 153 10.55 -21.44 25.44
C ASP A 153 9.43 -22.48 25.67
N HIS A 154 8.77 -22.89 24.58
CA HIS A 154 7.71 -23.90 24.62
C HIS A 154 7.67 -24.72 23.31
N PRO A 155 7.53 -26.06 23.35
CA PRO A 155 7.61 -26.91 22.17
C PRO A 155 6.54 -26.62 21.10
N ALA A 156 5.41 -26.03 21.48
CA ALA A 156 4.37 -25.62 20.52
C ALA A 156 4.71 -24.38 19.69
N VAL A 157 5.74 -23.59 20.05
CA VAL A 157 6.02 -22.29 19.42
C VAL A 157 6.44 -22.43 17.97
N GLU A 158 7.42 -23.29 17.69
CA GLU A 158 7.91 -23.53 16.33
C GLU A 158 6.81 -24.02 15.37
N PRO A 159 6.04 -25.10 15.69
CA PRO A 159 4.98 -25.56 14.81
C PRO A 159 3.84 -24.55 14.67
N LEU A 160 3.52 -23.78 15.72
CA LEU A 160 2.53 -22.71 15.66
C LEU A 160 2.96 -21.58 14.72
N ILE A 161 4.21 -21.13 14.78
CA ILE A 161 4.73 -20.09 13.87
C ILE A 161 4.71 -20.60 12.41
N ALA A 162 5.12 -21.86 12.19
CA ALA A 162 5.07 -22.49 10.89
C ALA A 162 3.62 -22.58 10.36
N TYR A 163 2.68 -23.04 11.20
CA TYR A 163 1.26 -23.12 10.87
C TYR A 163 0.73 -21.76 10.43
N LYS A 164 0.91 -20.72 11.26
CA LYS A 164 0.37 -19.38 10.96
C LYS A 164 0.93 -18.80 9.67
N LYS A 165 2.20 -19.08 9.36
CA LYS A 165 2.83 -18.67 8.10
C LYS A 165 2.15 -19.35 6.90
N LEU A 166 2.00 -20.67 6.94
CA LEU A 166 1.39 -21.45 5.87
C LEU A 166 -0.11 -21.19 5.73
N TYR A 167 -0.82 -21.03 6.86
CA TYR A 167 -2.25 -20.74 6.90
C TYR A 167 -2.57 -19.42 6.20
N ARG A 168 -1.74 -18.39 6.40
CA ARG A 168 -1.88 -17.12 5.67
C ARG A 168 -1.62 -17.28 4.17
N ILE A 169 -0.65 -18.09 3.76
CA ILE A 169 -0.42 -18.36 2.33
C ILE A 169 -1.63 -19.08 1.73
N TRP A 170 -2.13 -20.11 2.41
CA TRP A 170 -3.28 -20.89 1.96
C TRP A 170 -4.55 -20.04 1.84
N THR A 171 -4.86 -19.22 2.84
CA THR A 171 -6.09 -18.42 2.84
C THR A 171 -6.00 -17.20 1.91
N ALA A 172 -4.86 -16.51 1.84
CA ALA A 172 -4.73 -15.28 1.05
C ALA A 172 -4.24 -15.50 -0.39
N HIS A 173 -3.49 -16.58 -0.67
CA HIS A 173 -2.89 -16.86 -1.98
C HIS A 173 -2.98 -18.33 -2.37
N GLY A 174 -3.91 -19.09 -1.80
CA GLY A 174 -4.09 -20.50 -2.12
C GLY A 174 -4.78 -20.75 -3.46
N TRP A 175 -5.31 -21.97 -3.60
CA TRP A 175 -5.98 -22.39 -4.83
C TRP A 175 -7.20 -21.55 -5.19
N SER A 176 -8.01 -21.10 -4.22
CA SER A 176 -9.16 -20.21 -4.49
C SER A 176 -8.70 -18.89 -5.10
N TRP A 177 -7.73 -18.24 -4.47
CA TRP A 177 -7.11 -17.02 -4.98
C TRP A 177 -6.63 -17.19 -6.42
N LEU A 178 -5.95 -18.31 -6.72
CA LEU A 178 -5.47 -18.57 -8.07
C LEU A 178 -6.63 -18.68 -9.08
N GLN A 179 -7.77 -19.27 -8.72
CA GLN A 179 -8.94 -19.36 -9.60
C GLN A 179 -9.64 -18.01 -9.79
N ASP A 180 -9.68 -17.20 -8.74
CA ASP A 180 -10.43 -15.93 -8.74
C ASP A 180 -9.71 -14.87 -9.58
N TRP A 181 -8.37 -14.82 -9.49
CA TRP A 181 -7.57 -13.70 -9.99
C TRP A 181 -6.70 -13.99 -11.21
N VAL A 182 -6.45 -15.27 -11.53
CA VAL A 182 -5.59 -15.65 -12.65
C VAL A 182 -6.38 -16.31 -13.76
N ARG A 183 -6.36 -15.70 -14.95
CA ARG A 183 -7.01 -16.19 -16.16
C ARG A 183 -6.12 -15.94 -17.36
N GLU A 184 -6.09 -16.87 -18.31
CA GLU A 184 -5.33 -16.71 -19.57
C GLU A 184 -3.85 -16.36 -19.36
N GLY A 185 -3.21 -16.96 -18.33
CA GLY A 185 -1.80 -16.70 -18.03
C GLY A 185 -1.49 -15.31 -17.49
N ARG A 186 -2.50 -14.58 -16.99
CA ARG A 186 -2.34 -13.27 -16.36
C ARG A 186 -3.06 -13.18 -15.02
N PHE A 187 -2.42 -12.51 -14.06
CA PHE A 187 -3.05 -12.00 -12.85
C PHE A 187 -3.68 -10.64 -13.15
N ARG A 188 -5.00 -10.51 -12.95
CA ARG A 188 -5.78 -9.30 -13.28
C ARG A 188 -6.54 -8.80 -12.06
N PRO A 189 -5.86 -8.08 -11.15
CA PRO A 189 -6.56 -7.41 -10.06
C PRO A 189 -7.46 -6.30 -10.62
N GLU A 190 -8.50 -5.97 -9.88
CA GLU A 190 -9.34 -4.81 -10.17
C GLU A 190 -8.91 -3.67 -9.23
N TYR A 191 -8.13 -2.74 -9.78
CA TYR A 191 -7.65 -1.57 -9.05
C TYR A 191 -8.78 -0.58 -8.83
N GLN A 192 -8.81 0.00 -7.63
CA GLN A 192 -9.63 1.15 -7.29
C GLN A 192 -8.71 2.33 -6.96
N PRO A 193 -8.31 3.15 -7.96
CA PRO A 193 -7.63 4.41 -7.70
C PRO A 193 -8.44 5.30 -6.76
N GLY A 194 -7.77 5.92 -5.79
CA GLY A 194 -8.45 6.73 -4.78
C GLY A 194 -9.34 5.93 -3.81
N GLY A 195 -9.19 4.60 -3.75
CA GLY A 195 -10.02 3.73 -2.90
C GLY A 195 -9.83 3.91 -1.39
N THR A 196 -8.81 4.64 -0.94
CA THR A 196 -8.72 5.14 0.44
C THR A 196 -8.92 6.65 0.51
N VAL A 197 -9.28 7.14 1.69
CA VAL A 197 -9.39 8.58 1.96
C VAL A 197 -8.09 9.35 1.70
N SER A 198 -6.94 8.69 1.89
CA SER A 198 -5.61 9.24 1.59
C SER A 198 -5.29 9.27 0.10
N GLY A 199 -6.14 8.71 -0.78
CA GLY A 199 -5.92 8.64 -2.22
C GLY A 199 -5.10 7.41 -2.65
N ARG A 200 -4.76 6.51 -1.72
CA ARG A 200 -4.06 5.27 -2.06
C ARG A 200 -4.98 4.37 -2.86
N TRP A 201 -4.38 3.63 -3.77
CA TRP A 201 -5.11 2.65 -4.57
C TRP A 201 -5.41 1.42 -3.73
N THR A 202 -6.63 0.92 -3.84
CA THR A 202 -7.02 -0.36 -3.28
C THR A 202 -7.32 -1.36 -4.40
N THR A 203 -7.68 -2.58 -4.03
CA THR A 203 -8.15 -3.61 -4.95
C THR A 203 -9.40 -4.23 -4.39
N ASN A 204 -10.27 -4.75 -5.26
CA ASN A 204 -11.24 -5.75 -4.84
C ASN A 204 -10.49 -6.95 -4.24
N GLY A 205 -10.98 -7.50 -3.11
CA GLY A 205 -10.40 -8.67 -2.45
C GLY A 205 -9.25 -8.42 -1.47
N GLY A 206 -8.94 -7.18 -1.10
CA GLY A 206 -8.18 -6.75 0.12
C GLY A 206 -6.70 -7.14 0.25
N GLY A 207 -6.28 -8.30 -0.25
CA GLY A 207 -4.92 -8.83 -0.13
C GLY A 207 -4.32 -9.33 -1.45
N ALA A 208 -5.08 -9.26 -2.55
CA ALA A 208 -4.64 -9.84 -3.82
C ALA A 208 -3.32 -9.27 -4.35
N LEU A 209 -3.03 -8.00 -4.05
CA LEU A 209 -1.79 -7.34 -4.47
C LEU A 209 -0.57 -7.69 -3.60
N GLN A 210 -0.75 -8.18 -2.36
CA GLN A 210 0.38 -8.45 -1.45
C GLN A 210 1.05 -9.79 -1.76
N ILE A 211 1.62 -9.94 -2.96
CA ILE A 211 2.18 -11.22 -3.44
C ILE A 211 3.38 -11.63 -2.58
N PRO A 212 3.28 -12.71 -1.77
CA PRO A 212 4.37 -13.16 -0.91
C PRO A 212 5.57 -13.60 -1.73
N LYS A 213 6.79 -13.38 -1.23
CA LYS A 213 8.05 -13.72 -1.94
C LYS A 213 8.07 -15.14 -2.52
N VAL A 214 7.53 -16.12 -1.80
CA VAL A 214 7.45 -17.51 -2.26
C VAL A 214 6.51 -17.69 -3.47
N ILE A 215 5.42 -16.91 -3.55
CA ILE A 215 4.45 -16.95 -4.65
C ILE A 215 4.93 -16.14 -5.86
N ARG A 216 5.82 -15.14 -5.66
CA ARG A 216 6.39 -14.33 -6.76
C ARG A 216 7.10 -15.16 -7.84
N GLN A 217 7.49 -16.40 -7.55
CA GLN A 217 8.03 -17.34 -8.54
C GLN A 217 7.06 -17.64 -9.68
N ALA A 218 5.76 -17.53 -9.43
CA ALA A 218 4.72 -17.70 -10.43
C ALA A 218 4.56 -16.49 -11.37
N VAL A 219 5.17 -15.35 -11.05
CA VAL A 219 5.19 -14.18 -11.93
C VAL A 219 6.41 -14.30 -12.83
N VAL A 220 6.17 -14.66 -14.10
CA VAL A 220 7.21 -14.98 -15.08
C VAL A 220 6.91 -14.22 -16.36
N ALA A 221 7.88 -13.45 -16.86
CA ALA A 221 7.78 -12.75 -18.13
C ALA A 221 7.48 -13.72 -19.28
N ASP A 222 6.79 -13.22 -20.30
CA ASP A 222 6.63 -13.94 -21.57
C ASP A 222 7.99 -14.22 -22.24
N GLU A 223 8.02 -15.20 -23.15
CA GLU A 223 9.23 -15.57 -23.89
C GLU A 223 9.77 -14.38 -24.70
N GLY A 224 11.06 -14.07 -24.54
CA GLY A 224 11.70 -12.90 -25.16
C GLY A 224 11.44 -11.57 -24.44
N TRP A 225 10.70 -11.59 -23.33
CA TRP A 225 10.36 -10.40 -22.54
C TRP A 225 11.04 -10.43 -21.17
N ARG A 226 10.95 -9.31 -20.45
CA ARG A 226 11.48 -9.06 -19.11
C ARG A 226 10.48 -8.29 -18.27
N LEU A 227 10.62 -8.40 -16.97
CA LEU A 227 9.97 -7.55 -15.97
C LEU A 227 10.99 -6.52 -15.50
N VAL A 228 10.70 -5.24 -15.72
CA VAL A 228 11.41 -4.13 -15.08
C VAL A 228 10.63 -3.78 -13.82
N VAL A 229 11.15 -4.22 -12.68
CA VAL A 229 10.57 -4.01 -11.34
C VAL A 229 11.27 -2.79 -10.74
N ALA A 230 10.50 -1.77 -10.38
CA ALA A 230 11.03 -0.53 -9.83
C ALA A 230 10.28 -0.14 -8.57
N ASP A 231 11.02 0.15 -7.51
CA ASP A 231 10.49 0.51 -6.19
C ASP A 231 11.08 1.85 -5.78
N ALA A 232 10.23 2.79 -5.40
CA ALA A 232 10.69 4.12 -5.06
C ALA A 232 11.33 4.15 -3.66
N ASP A 233 12.56 4.65 -3.57
CA ASP A 233 13.34 4.52 -2.34
C ASP A 233 12.91 5.56 -1.28
N GLN A 234 12.34 5.08 -0.17
CA GLN A 234 11.97 5.91 0.99
C GLN A 234 11.05 7.09 0.62
N MET A 235 9.98 6.80 -0.12
CA MET A 235 9.10 7.82 -0.72
C MET A 235 8.51 8.80 0.30
N GLU A 236 7.88 8.32 1.37
CA GLU A 236 7.20 9.19 2.34
C GLU A 236 8.14 10.20 3.03
N PRO A 237 9.34 9.81 3.53
CA PRO A 237 10.36 10.76 3.98
C PRO A 237 10.75 11.84 2.97
N ARG A 238 10.91 11.47 1.69
CA ARG A 238 11.28 12.41 0.62
C ARG A 238 10.14 13.37 0.31
N VAL A 239 8.91 12.88 0.31
CA VAL A 239 7.69 13.71 0.20
C VAL A 239 7.60 14.67 1.38
N LEU A 240 7.83 14.22 2.62
CA LEU A 240 7.86 15.12 3.78
C LEU A 240 8.93 16.23 3.61
N ALA A 241 10.12 15.89 3.11
CA ALA A 241 11.15 16.87 2.80
C ALA A 241 10.65 17.93 1.81
N ALA A 242 9.98 17.50 0.74
CA ALA A 242 9.47 18.38 -0.30
C ALA A 242 8.31 19.28 0.18
N ILE A 243 7.33 18.73 0.90
CA ILE A 243 6.13 19.48 1.30
C ILE A 243 6.39 20.42 2.49
N SER A 244 7.30 20.06 3.40
CA SER A 244 7.66 20.89 4.55
C SER A 244 8.61 22.03 4.20
N ARG A 245 9.33 21.90 3.07
CA ARG A 245 10.40 22.83 2.66
C ARG A 245 11.49 23.01 3.71
N ASP A 246 11.70 22.01 4.56
CA ASP A 246 12.78 22.05 5.54
C ASP A 246 14.13 21.88 4.84
N ARG A 247 14.95 22.94 4.83
CA ARG A 247 16.25 22.94 4.13
C ARG A 247 17.13 21.78 4.53
N GLY A 248 17.19 21.44 5.82
CA GLY A 248 18.04 20.36 6.32
C GLY A 248 17.56 19.00 5.82
N LEU A 249 16.25 18.75 5.85
CA LEU A 249 15.68 17.48 5.39
C LEU A 249 15.74 17.38 3.85
N MET A 250 15.52 18.48 3.13
CA MET A 250 15.65 18.56 1.68
C MET A 250 17.07 18.30 1.22
N GLU A 251 18.09 18.82 1.92
CA GLU A 251 19.48 18.48 1.65
C GLU A 251 19.75 16.99 1.83
N VAL A 252 19.29 16.39 2.94
CA VAL A 252 19.44 14.94 3.19
C VAL A 252 18.77 14.13 2.08
N ALA A 253 17.54 14.48 1.71
CA ALA A 253 16.79 13.83 0.64
C ALA A 253 17.32 14.15 -0.77
N GLY A 254 18.20 15.14 -0.92
CA GLY A 254 18.86 15.46 -2.18
C GLY A 254 20.18 14.73 -2.43
N HIS A 255 20.71 14.02 -1.42
CA HIS A 255 21.92 13.21 -1.60
C HIS A 255 21.60 11.91 -2.34
N ASP A 256 22.58 11.44 -3.10
CA ASP A 256 22.54 10.13 -3.73
C ASP A 256 22.63 9.02 -2.68
N GLY A 257 21.89 7.94 -2.91
CA GLY A 257 21.87 6.76 -2.06
C GLY A 257 20.79 6.80 -0.97
N ASP A 258 21.04 6.03 0.09
CA ASP A 258 20.08 5.74 1.16
C ASP A 258 19.85 6.96 2.07
N LEU A 259 18.59 7.43 2.10
CA LEU A 259 18.18 8.58 2.90
C LEU A 259 18.45 8.38 4.39
N TYR A 260 18.22 7.17 4.92
CA TYR A 260 18.43 6.89 6.34
C TYR A 260 19.90 6.84 6.69
N LYS A 261 20.75 6.35 5.77
CA LYS A 261 22.20 6.42 5.94
C LYS A 261 22.69 7.87 5.96
N ALA A 262 22.28 8.67 4.99
CA ALA A 262 22.62 10.09 4.93
C ALA A 262 22.11 10.86 6.17
N LEU A 263 20.90 10.53 6.64
CA LEU A 263 20.35 11.07 7.87
C LEU A 263 21.18 10.65 9.09
N SER A 264 21.58 9.39 9.15
CA SER A 264 22.34 8.83 10.24
C SER A 264 23.73 9.46 10.39
N ASP A 265 24.46 9.58 9.29
CA ASP A 265 25.79 10.21 9.27
C ASP A 265 25.74 11.67 9.73
N ARG A 266 24.62 12.36 9.46
CA ARG A 266 24.42 13.78 9.79
C ARG A 266 23.81 14.04 11.17
N ALA A 267 23.04 13.11 11.73
CA ALA A 267 22.18 13.40 12.88
C ALA A 267 22.14 12.30 13.96
N PHE A 268 22.59 11.08 13.67
CA PHE A 268 22.46 9.93 14.58
C PHE A 268 23.74 9.11 14.73
N HIS A 269 24.91 9.76 14.61
CA HIS A 269 26.22 9.14 14.87
C HIS A 269 26.50 7.84 14.09
N GLY A 270 25.90 7.67 12.90
CA GLY A 270 26.09 6.49 12.06
C GLY A 270 25.18 5.29 12.39
N ASP A 271 24.25 5.40 13.34
CA ASP A 271 23.20 4.41 13.54
C ASP A 271 22.01 4.60 12.56
N ARG A 272 21.97 3.79 11.50
CA ARG A 272 20.95 3.86 10.44
C ARG A 272 19.57 3.44 10.94
N GLU A 273 19.48 2.38 11.74
CA GLU A 273 18.19 1.87 12.22
C GLU A 273 17.57 2.85 13.22
N HIS A 274 18.39 3.48 14.06
CA HIS A 274 17.94 4.56 14.93
C HIS A 274 17.44 5.76 14.14
N ALA A 275 18.16 6.19 13.10
CA ALA A 275 17.73 7.29 12.22
C ALA A 275 16.39 7.01 11.53
N LYS A 276 16.20 5.78 11.05
CA LYS A 276 14.95 5.30 10.46
C LYS A 276 13.80 5.34 11.47
N LEU A 277 13.98 4.73 12.63
CA LEU A 277 12.96 4.71 13.68
C LEU A 277 12.58 6.12 14.16
N ALA A 278 13.57 7.00 14.31
CA ALA A 278 13.35 8.39 14.66
C ALA A 278 12.47 9.10 13.62
N LEU A 279 12.83 9.02 12.34
CA LEU A 279 12.11 9.70 11.27
C LEU A 279 10.69 9.16 11.11
N LEU A 280 10.53 7.83 11.11
CA LEU A 280 9.21 7.21 11.04
C LEU A 280 8.37 7.53 12.29
N GLY A 281 8.97 7.60 13.47
CA GLY A 281 8.29 8.05 14.69
C GLY A 281 7.79 9.49 14.59
N ALA A 282 8.59 10.38 13.99
CA ALA A 282 8.19 11.76 13.73
C ALA A 282 7.13 11.89 12.63
N VAL A 283 7.16 11.07 11.58
CA VAL A 283 6.13 11.05 10.53
C VAL A 283 4.81 10.49 11.09
N TYR A 284 4.85 9.38 11.85
CA TYR A 284 3.65 8.61 12.22
C TYR A 284 3.13 8.81 13.65
N GLY A 285 3.81 9.61 14.47
CA GLY A 285 3.29 9.95 15.81
C GLY A 285 3.47 8.85 16.85
N GLN A 286 4.50 8.01 16.70
CA GLN A 286 4.88 7.09 17.78
C GLN A 286 5.65 7.88 18.86
N THR A 287 5.04 8.01 20.04
CA THR A 287 5.54 8.83 21.17
C THR A 287 5.99 8.01 22.39
N SER A 288 6.22 6.71 22.23
CA SER A 288 6.60 5.81 23.35
C SER A 288 8.11 5.53 23.40
N GLY A 289 8.67 5.42 24.62
CA GLY A 289 10.07 5.04 24.85
C GLY A 289 11.08 6.05 24.31
N ASP A 290 12.12 5.57 23.62
CA ASP A 290 13.17 6.39 22.99
C ASP A 290 12.64 7.32 21.88
N GLY A 291 11.39 7.16 21.44
CA GLY A 291 10.73 8.02 20.46
C GLY A 291 10.67 9.50 20.86
N LEU A 292 10.58 9.82 22.15
CA LEU A 292 10.55 11.22 22.62
C LEU A 292 11.92 11.92 22.48
N LYS A 293 13.01 11.21 22.80
CA LYS A 293 14.38 11.73 22.62
C LYS A 293 14.69 11.93 21.13
N ASN A 294 14.25 10.98 20.31
CA ASN A 294 14.41 11.01 18.86
C ASN A 294 13.64 12.16 18.22
N LEU A 295 12.41 12.40 18.69
CA LEU A 295 11.60 13.53 18.25
C LEU A 295 12.24 14.88 18.63
N ALA A 296 12.81 15.00 19.83
CA ALA A 296 13.50 16.23 20.23
C ALA A 296 14.73 16.52 19.36
N ALA A 297 15.51 15.49 19.02
CA ALA A 297 16.64 15.62 18.09
C ALA A 297 16.19 16.05 16.69
N LEU A 298 15.13 15.43 16.16
CA LEU A 298 14.55 15.79 14.86
C LEU A 298 13.96 17.19 14.87
N ARG A 299 13.26 17.61 15.92
CA ARG A 299 12.70 18.96 16.03
C ARG A 299 13.79 20.04 16.03
N ARG A 300 14.95 19.75 16.63
CA ARG A 300 16.12 20.65 16.56
C ARG A 300 16.72 20.71 15.16
N ARG A 301 16.75 19.59 14.44
CA ARG A 301 17.47 19.47 13.16
C ARG A 301 16.63 19.82 11.94
N PHE A 302 15.35 19.47 11.96
CA PHE A 302 14.36 19.67 10.89
C PHE A 302 13.09 20.32 11.47
N PRO A 303 13.18 21.55 12.01
CA PRO A 303 12.08 22.20 12.71
C PRO A 303 10.85 22.39 11.82
N LEU A 304 11.02 22.68 10.52
CA LEU A 304 9.88 22.90 9.61
C LEU A 304 9.19 21.58 9.26
N ALA A 305 9.94 20.49 9.11
CA ALA A 305 9.38 19.16 8.86
C ALA A 305 8.54 18.68 10.04
N VAL A 306 9.05 18.84 11.27
CA VAL A 306 8.32 18.48 12.49
C VAL A 306 7.12 19.40 12.70
N ALA A 307 7.27 20.71 12.50
CA ALA A 307 6.15 21.65 12.61
C ALA A 307 5.02 21.31 11.61
N TYR A 308 5.35 20.95 10.37
CA TYR A 308 4.37 20.61 9.35
C TYR A 308 3.43 19.48 9.79
N VAL A 309 4.00 18.38 10.32
CA VAL A 309 3.21 17.23 10.78
C VAL A 309 2.54 17.49 12.14
N ASP A 310 3.14 18.29 13.02
CA ASP A 310 2.54 18.70 14.29
C ASP A 310 1.33 19.63 14.08
N ASP A 311 1.40 20.52 13.11
CA ASP A 311 0.30 21.43 12.76
C ASP A 311 -0.88 20.66 12.16
N ALA A 312 -0.61 19.65 11.33
CA ALA A 312 -1.63 18.74 10.83
C ALA A 312 -2.28 17.92 11.97
N ALA A 313 -1.48 17.43 12.92
CA ALA A 313 -2.00 16.71 14.08
C ALA A 313 -2.90 17.61 14.95
N ARG A 314 -2.42 18.81 15.27
CA ARG A 314 -3.19 19.82 16.04
C ARG A 314 -4.49 20.19 15.33
N ALA A 315 -4.46 20.35 14.01
CA ALA A 315 -5.67 20.57 13.23
C ALA A 315 -6.70 19.45 13.37
N GLY A 316 -6.25 18.19 13.32
CA GLY A 316 -7.11 17.03 13.54
C GLY A 316 -7.68 16.98 14.96
N GLU A 317 -6.85 17.23 15.97
CA GLU A 317 -7.27 17.27 17.39
C GLU A 317 -8.33 18.35 17.64
N GLU A 318 -8.26 19.48 16.92
CA GLU A 318 -9.25 20.56 16.94
C GLU A 318 -10.48 20.28 16.05
N GLY A 319 -10.57 19.11 15.42
CA GLY A 319 -11.68 18.73 14.52
C GLY A 319 -11.64 19.37 13.14
N ARG A 320 -10.57 20.10 12.78
CA ARG A 320 -10.38 20.70 11.47
C ARG A 320 -9.97 19.64 10.43
N THR A 321 -10.20 19.94 9.16
CA THR A 321 -9.69 19.14 8.05
C THR A 321 -8.29 19.61 7.66
N VAL A 322 -7.53 18.70 7.06
CA VAL A 322 -6.20 18.95 6.49
C VAL A 322 -6.22 18.61 5.00
N ARG A 323 -5.22 19.08 4.26
CA ARG A 323 -5.08 18.81 2.83
C ARG A 323 -3.70 18.25 2.49
N THR A 324 -3.64 17.41 1.47
CA THR A 324 -2.38 17.04 0.81
C THR A 324 -1.80 18.24 0.06
N TRP A 325 -0.56 18.11 -0.40
CA TRP A 325 0.11 19.15 -1.17
C TRP A 325 -0.66 19.56 -2.43
N LEU A 326 -1.29 18.61 -3.13
CA LEU A 326 -2.09 18.89 -4.33
C LEU A 326 -3.55 19.30 -4.02
N GLY A 327 -3.98 19.20 -2.76
CA GLY A 327 -5.26 19.74 -2.30
C GLY A 327 -6.33 18.72 -1.93
N ARG A 328 -6.03 17.42 -1.93
CA ARG A 328 -6.96 16.38 -1.47
C ARG A 328 -7.29 16.66 0.00
N THR A 329 -8.58 16.71 0.33
CA THR A 329 -9.04 17.10 1.67
C THR A 329 -9.38 15.86 2.49
N SER A 330 -8.93 15.82 3.75
CA SER A 330 -9.27 14.74 4.68
C SER A 330 -10.76 14.72 5.00
N PRO A 331 -11.39 13.55 5.19
CA PRO A 331 -12.80 13.47 5.55
C PRO A 331 -13.07 14.17 6.89
N PRO A 332 -14.21 14.83 7.10
CA PRO A 332 -14.59 15.42 8.38
C PRO A 332 -14.79 14.36 9.46
N VAL A 333 -14.76 14.77 10.74
CA VAL A 333 -14.82 13.85 11.90
C VAL A 333 -16.05 12.91 11.86
N ALA A 334 -17.21 13.41 11.42
CA ALA A 334 -18.44 12.63 11.35
C ALA A 334 -18.42 11.47 10.32
N LEU A 335 -17.55 11.54 9.31
CA LEU A 335 -17.44 10.53 8.25
C LEU A 335 -16.28 9.54 8.49
N ALA A 336 -15.34 9.86 9.38
CA ALA A 336 -14.14 9.05 9.61
C ALA A 336 -14.41 7.71 10.32
N GLY A 337 -15.58 7.50 10.92
CA GLY A 337 -15.96 6.26 11.60
C GLY A 337 -16.45 5.13 10.70
N GLN A 338 -16.52 5.35 9.38
CA GLN A 338 -17.06 4.37 8.41
C GLN A 338 -15.98 3.78 7.49
N ASP A 339 -14.83 4.44 7.35
CA ASP A 339 -13.76 4.06 6.42
C ASP A 339 -12.45 3.79 7.18
N GLU A 340 -12.45 2.77 8.07
CA GLU A 340 -11.22 2.31 8.72
C GLU A 340 -10.24 1.81 7.65
N GLU A 341 -9.23 2.64 7.37
CA GLU A 341 -8.14 2.36 6.46
C GLU A 341 -7.48 1.03 6.84
N ALA A 342 -7.63 0.03 5.97
CA ALA A 342 -7.07 -1.30 6.11
C ALA A 342 -5.54 -1.22 6.22
N GLY A 343 -5.02 -1.08 7.44
CA GLY A 343 -3.59 -0.89 7.65
C GLY A 343 -3.09 -1.00 9.09
N ILE A 344 -3.90 -0.71 10.12
CA ILE A 344 -3.49 -0.94 11.52
C ILE A 344 -4.71 -1.35 12.35
N PRO A 345 -4.85 -2.62 12.77
CA PRO A 345 -5.88 -3.00 13.74
C PRO A 345 -5.60 -2.29 15.07
N GLN A 346 -6.47 -1.38 15.48
CA GLN A 346 -6.62 -1.04 16.90
C GLN A 346 -7.69 -1.95 17.49
N GLU A 347 -7.25 -3.00 18.20
CA GLU A 347 -8.12 -3.71 19.13
C GLU A 347 -8.46 -2.79 20.31
N GLY A 348 -9.75 -2.56 20.55
CA GLY A 348 -10.21 -1.89 21.75
C GLY A 348 -11.59 -1.25 21.59
N GLY A 349 -12.65 -2.06 21.63
CA GLY A 349 -14.03 -1.60 21.76
C GLY A 349 -14.35 -1.08 23.17
N GLU A 350 -13.51 -0.19 23.69
CA GLU A 350 -13.82 0.57 24.90
C GLU A 350 -14.30 1.96 24.49
N ALA A 351 -15.25 2.51 25.27
CA ALA A 351 -15.74 3.87 25.10
C ALA A 351 -14.55 4.84 25.14
N VAL A 352 -14.12 5.27 23.95
CA VAL A 352 -12.98 6.16 23.81
C VAL A 352 -13.37 7.49 24.45
N SER A 353 -12.64 7.90 25.50
CA SER A 353 -12.83 9.23 26.07
C SER A 353 -12.65 10.29 25.00
N ASP A 354 -13.30 11.44 25.16
CA ASP A 354 -13.24 12.55 24.19
C ASP A 354 -11.78 12.92 23.81
N GLY A 355 -10.87 12.88 24.80
CA GLY A 355 -9.43 13.08 24.58
C GLY A 355 -8.70 11.95 23.83
N GLY A 356 -9.22 10.72 23.88
CA GLY A 356 -8.71 9.60 23.09
C GLY A 356 -9.07 9.72 21.60
N LEU A 357 -10.28 10.19 21.31
CA LEU A 357 -10.77 10.41 19.94
C LEU A 357 -10.01 11.56 19.27
N ALA A 358 -9.85 12.70 19.97
CA ALA A 358 -9.06 13.83 19.47
C ALA A 358 -7.63 13.41 19.11
N ARG A 359 -6.95 12.65 19.99
CA ARG A 359 -5.59 12.15 19.73
C ARG A 359 -5.53 11.17 18.55
N ALA A 360 -6.51 10.28 18.42
CA ALA A 360 -6.61 9.39 17.27
C ALA A 360 -6.75 10.18 15.96
N ARG A 361 -7.60 11.21 15.98
CA ARG A 361 -7.78 12.13 14.86
C ARG A 361 -6.51 12.90 14.52
N GLY A 362 -5.75 13.38 15.52
CA GLY A 362 -4.46 14.02 15.31
C GLY A 362 -3.44 13.10 14.64
N ARG A 363 -3.36 11.82 15.05
CA ARG A 363 -2.50 10.83 14.36
C ARG A 363 -2.94 10.60 12.92
N PHE A 364 -4.25 10.52 12.67
CA PHE A 364 -4.79 10.35 11.32
C PHE A 364 -4.40 11.52 10.41
N THR A 365 -4.68 12.76 10.82
CA THR A 365 -4.39 13.95 9.99
C THR A 365 -2.90 14.17 9.78
N ARG A 366 -2.08 13.82 10.77
CA ARG A 366 -0.62 13.78 10.64
C ARG A 366 -0.15 12.86 9.52
N ASN A 367 -0.66 11.63 9.50
CA ASN A 367 -0.31 10.64 8.48
C ASN A 367 -0.86 11.06 7.11
N PHE A 368 -2.09 11.57 7.09
CA PHE A 368 -2.81 11.97 5.88
C PHE A 368 -2.02 12.94 5.01
N VAL A 369 -1.44 14.00 5.59
CA VAL A 369 -0.74 15.02 4.80
C VAL A 369 0.51 14.50 4.10
N VAL A 370 1.19 13.51 4.68
CA VAL A 370 2.39 12.88 4.09
C VAL A 370 1.99 11.78 3.12
N GLN A 371 1.19 10.82 3.58
CA GLN A 371 0.80 9.65 2.79
C GLN A 371 -0.06 10.03 1.59
N GLY A 372 -0.98 10.97 1.76
CA GLY A 372 -1.80 11.44 0.65
C GLY A 372 -1.01 12.26 -0.34
N SER A 373 -0.03 13.07 0.10
CA SER A 373 0.88 13.75 -0.83
C SER A 373 1.77 12.76 -1.59
N ALA A 374 2.12 11.62 -0.98
CA ALA A 374 2.86 10.55 -1.66
C ALA A 374 1.97 9.80 -2.67
N ALA A 375 0.70 9.55 -2.35
CA ALA A 375 -0.27 8.98 -3.28
C ALA A 375 -0.52 9.91 -4.48
N ASP A 376 -0.64 11.20 -4.23
CA ASP A 376 -0.78 12.23 -5.27
C ASP A 376 0.47 12.27 -6.18
N TRP A 377 1.67 12.16 -5.62
CA TRP A 377 2.91 12.02 -6.40
C TRP A 377 2.94 10.73 -7.24
N ALA A 378 2.47 9.61 -6.68
CA ALA A 378 2.43 8.32 -7.38
C ALA A 378 1.50 8.38 -8.60
N LEU A 379 0.37 9.10 -8.53
CA LEU A 379 -0.49 9.33 -9.69
C LEU A 379 0.26 10.07 -10.83
N LEU A 380 1.08 11.07 -10.48
CA LEU A 380 1.90 11.80 -11.45
C LEU A 380 3.01 10.92 -12.04
N LEU A 381 3.63 10.06 -11.23
CA LEU A 381 4.58 9.05 -11.69
C LEU A 381 3.92 8.13 -12.72
N LEU A 382 2.76 7.56 -12.40
CA LEU A 382 2.03 6.64 -13.28
C LEU A 382 1.63 7.32 -14.59
N ALA A 383 1.10 8.54 -14.51
CA ALA A 383 0.76 9.33 -15.69
C ALA A 383 1.98 9.66 -16.56
N GLY A 384 3.09 10.04 -15.93
CA GLY A 384 4.36 10.34 -16.60
C GLY A 384 4.97 9.12 -17.27
N LEU A 385 4.99 7.98 -16.58
CA LEU A 385 5.49 6.71 -17.10
C LEU A 385 4.65 6.25 -18.29
N ARG A 386 3.32 6.21 -18.14
CA ARG A 386 2.39 5.87 -19.23
C ARG A 386 2.65 6.72 -20.47
N ARG A 387 2.81 8.04 -20.29
CA ARG A 387 3.09 8.97 -21.39
C ARG A 387 4.44 8.66 -22.04
N ALA A 388 5.49 8.46 -21.25
CA ALA A 388 6.83 8.18 -21.75
C ALA A 388 6.91 6.89 -22.57
N LEU A 389 6.26 5.81 -22.11
CA LEU A 389 6.19 4.55 -22.86
C LEU A 389 5.48 4.74 -24.21
N HIS A 390 4.38 5.49 -24.21
CA HIS A 390 3.61 5.75 -25.43
C HIS A 390 4.34 6.66 -26.44
N GLU A 391 4.93 7.77 -25.98
CA GLU A 391 5.65 8.72 -26.83
C GLU A 391 6.88 8.11 -27.51
N GLN A 392 7.52 7.15 -26.84
CA GLN A 392 8.65 6.39 -27.39
C GLN A 392 8.22 5.23 -28.32
N GLY A 393 6.92 4.95 -28.44
CA GLY A 393 6.39 3.86 -29.26
C GLY A 393 6.80 2.47 -28.77
N LEU A 394 7.07 2.32 -27.47
CA LEU A 394 7.49 1.06 -26.87
C LEU A 394 6.32 0.06 -26.85
N ARG A 395 6.63 -1.23 -26.92
CA ARG A 395 5.67 -2.32 -26.69
C ARG A 395 5.49 -2.62 -25.21
N ALA A 396 6.36 -2.07 -24.36
CA ALA A 396 6.28 -2.14 -22.91
C ALA A 396 4.88 -1.79 -22.36
N GLU A 397 4.38 -2.64 -21.46
CA GLU A 397 3.12 -2.43 -20.74
C GLU A 397 3.39 -2.29 -19.24
N LEU A 398 2.85 -1.24 -18.61
CA LEU A 398 2.76 -1.19 -17.16
C LEU A 398 1.72 -2.24 -16.73
N VAL A 399 2.12 -3.20 -15.89
CA VAL A 399 1.31 -4.39 -15.57
C VAL A 399 1.00 -4.56 -14.08
N PHE A 400 1.69 -3.83 -13.22
CA PHE A 400 1.45 -3.89 -11.77
C PHE A 400 1.86 -2.60 -11.09
N PHE A 401 1.08 -2.21 -10.10
CA PHE A 401 1.35 -1.12 -9.18
C PHE A 401 0.97 -1.54 -7.75
N GLN A 402 1.84 -1.28 -6.79
CA GLN A 402 1.56 -1.43 -5.36
C GLN A 402 2.32 -0.41 -4.54
N HIS A 403 1.59 0.51 -3.89
CA HIS A 403 2.13 1.62 -3.11
C HIS A 403 3.06 2.54 -3.92
N ASP A 404 4.33 2.18 -4.02
CA ASP A 404 5.42 2.88 -4.69
C ASP A 404 6.27 1.94 -5.58
N GLU A 405 5.85 0.68 -5.73
CA GLU A 405 6.40 -0.28 -6.67
C GLU A 405 5.59 -0.32 -7.96
N VAL A 406 6.28 -0.25 -9.11
CA VAL A 406 5.73 -0.47 -10.44
C VAL A 406 6.45 -1.63 -11.12
N ILE A 407 5.72 -2.42 -11.90
CA ILE A 407 6.31 -3.45 -12.78
C ILE A 407 5.88 -3.17 -14.20
N VAL A 408 6.87 -3.03 -15.08
CA VAL A 408 6.67 -2.94 -16.53
C VAL A 408 7.11 -4.25 -17.17
N HIS A 409 6.23 -4.84 -17.98
CA HIS A 409 6.54 -6.02 -18.78
C HIS A 409 6.87 -5.55 -20.21
N CYS A 410 8.09 -5.83 -20.66
CA CYS A 410 8.57 -5.35 -21.95
C CYS A 410 9.44 -6.38 -22.68
N PRO A 411 9.59 -6.27 -24.01
CA PRO A 411 10.61 -7.01 -24.75
C PRO A 411 12.00 -6.79 -24.17
N ALA A 412 12.86 -7.80 -24.21
CA ALA A 412 14.19 -7.74 -23.61
C ALA A 412 15.06 -6.60 -24.18
N GLU A 413 14.86 -6.24 -25.44
CA GLU A 413 15.53 -5.13 -26.11
C GLU A 413 15.05 -3.73 -25.66
N GLU A 414 13.91 -3.62 -24.98
CA GLU A 414 13.34 -2.35 -24.51
C GLU A 414 13.67 -2.03 -23.04
N THR A 415 14.39 -2.91 -22.32
CA THR A 415 14.60 -2.78 -20.87
C THR A 415 15.32 -1.52 -20.44
N ASP A 416 16.32 -1.08 -21.20
CA ASP A 416 17.08 0.13 -20.90
C ASP A 416 16.22 1.38 -21.09
N ALA A 417 15.43 1.42 -22.16
CA ALA A 417 14.49 2.51 -22.44
C ALA A 417 13.40 2.60 -21.36
N VAL A 418 12.87 1.45 -20.91
CA VAL A 418 11.88 1.39 -19.83
C VAL A 418 12.48 1.85 -18.50
N THR A 419 13.70 1.42 -18.15
CA THR A 419 14.37 1.82 -16.92
C THR A 419 14.58 3.34 -16.88
N GLU A 420 15.01 3.92 -17.99
CA GLU A 420 15.15 5.36 -18.15
C GLU A 420 13.79 6.09 -18.10
N ALA A 421 12.74 5.53 -18.71
CA ALA A 421 11.40 6.08 -18.65
C ALA A 421 10.85 6.15 -17.22
N ILE A 422 11.09 5.12 -16.39
CA ILE A 422 10.71 5.11 -14.98
C ILE A 422 11.46 6.21 -14.21
N ARG A 423 12.79 6.29 -14.38
CA ARG A 423 13.62 7.32 -13.74
C ARG A 423 13.14 8.72 -14.12
N ALA A 424 12.96 8.99 -15.42
CA ALA A 424 12.51 10.27 -15.93
C ALA A 424 11.09 10.63 -15.45
N ALA A 425 10.19 9.65 -15.37
CA ALA A 425 8.83 9.85 -14.85
C ALA A 425 8.84 10.24 -13.37
N GLY A 426 9.69 9.61 -12.54
CA GLY A 426 9.85 9.97 -11.13
C GLY A 426 10.37 11.40 -10.92
N GLU A 427 11.39 11.79 -11.68
CA GLU A 427 11.91 13.15 -11.66
C GLU A 427 10.88 14.18 -12.13
N LEU A 428 10.15 13.85 -13.20
CA LEU A 428 9.08 14.68 -13.72
C LEU A 428 7.96 14.84 -12.69
N ALA A 429 7.52 13.75 -12.05
CA ALA A 429 6.51 13.77 -11.00
C ALA A 429 6.94 14.66 -9.83
N GLY A 430 8.20 14.56 -9.40
CA GLY A 430 8.78 15.43 -8.38
C GLY A 430 8.75 16.91 -8.77
N ARG A 431 9.21 17.25 -9.97
CA ARG A 431 9.21 18.63 -10.49
C ARG A 431 7.80 19.19 -10.68
N ILE A 432 6.87 18.41 -11.22
CA ILE A 432 5.48 18.86 -11.44
C ILE A 432 4.76 19.06 -10.10
N ALA A 433 4.92 18.13 -9.15
CA ALA A 433 4.28 18.24 -7.85
C ALA A 433 4.86 19.40 -7.03
N PHE A 434 6.19 19.45 -6.91
CA PHE A 434 6.87 20.26 -5.91
C PHE A 434 7.68 21.42 -6.52
N GLY A 435 7.65 21.65 -7.83
CA GLY A 435 8.48 22.64 -8.50
C GLY A 435 9.98 22.32 -8.37
N GLU A 436 10.82 23.34 -8.54
CA GLU A 436 12.27 23.23 -8.34
C GLU A 436 12.58 22.86 -6.87
N THR A 437 13.25 21.73 -6.69
CA THR A 437 13.64 21.21 -5.37
C THR A 437 14.89 20.35 -5.49
N PRO A 438 15.83 20.40 -4.52
CA PRO A 438 16.96 19.48 -4.44
C PRO A 438 16.55 18.05 -4.05
N VAL A 439 15.30 17.83 -3.60
CA VAL A 439 14.82 16.50 -3.21
C VAL A 439 14.81 15.56 -4.43
N ARG A 440 15.48 14.43 -4.30
CA ARG A 440 15.48 13.36 -5.32
C ARG A 440 14.43 12.31 -5.00
N PHE A 441 13.91 11.65 -6.04
CA PHE A 441 12.97 10.52 -5.95
C PHE A 441 13.53 9.30 -6.71
N PRO A 442 14.59 8.66 -6.20
CA PRO A 442 15.24 7.56 -6.89
C PRO A 442 14.43 6.26 -6.81
N PHE A 443 14.74 5.35 -7.73
CA PHE A 443 14.19 4.00 -7.78
C PHE A 443 15.31 2.97 -7.68
N THR A 444 15.07 1.93 -6.89
CA THR A 444 15.79 0.67 -7.03
C THR A 444 15.12 -0.13 -8.14
N THR A 445 15.85 -0.45 -9.20
CA THR A 445 15.35 -1.16 -10.39
C THR A 445 16.01 -2.52 -10.54
N ALA A 446 15.24 -3.52 -10.96
CA ALA A 446 15.72 -4.85 -11.30
C ALA A 446 15.06 -5.30 -12.61
N VAL A 447 15.87 -5.80 -13.54
CA VAL A 447 15.42 -6.39 -14.81
C VAL A 447 15.53 -7.90 -14.68
N VAL A 448 14.39 -8.58 -14.68
CA VAL A 448 14.32 -10.02 -14.35
C VAL A 448 13.37 -10.78 -15.26
N GLU A 449 13.57 -12.09 -15.36
CA GLU A 449 12.61 -12.99 -15.99
C GLU A 449 11.49 -13.40 -15.02
N ARG A 450 11.84 -13.59 -13.74
CA ARG A 450 10.88 -13.92 -12.68
C ARG A 450 10.90 -12.86 -11.60
N TYR A 451 9.73 -12.47 -11.11
CA TYR A 451 9.62 -11.44 -10.08
C TYR A 451 10.29 -11.85 -8.76
N SER A 452 10.41 -13.16 -8.48
CA SER A 452 11.17 -13.66 -7.32
C SER A 452 12.64 -13.26 -7.30
N ASP A 453 13.19 -12.87 -8.45
CA ASP A 453 14.61 -12.59 -8.63
C ASP A 453 14.90 -11.08 -8.50
N ALA A 454 13.86 -10.24 -8.43
CA ALA A 454 14.01 -8.78 -8.37
C ALA A 454 14.55 -8.26 -7.03
N LYS A 455 14.37 -9.03 -5.94
CA LYS A 455 14.81 -8.70 -4.56
C LYS A 455 14.91 -9.94 -3.66
#